data_AF-A0A496WZH0-F1
#
_entry.id   AF-A0A496WZH0-F1
#
_cell.length_a   1.000
_cell.length_b   1.000
_cell.length_c   1.000
_cell.angle_alpha   90.00
_cell.angle_beta   90.00
_cell.angle_gamma   90.00
#
_symmetry.space_group_name_H-M   'P 1'
#
loop_
_entity.id
_entity.type
_entity.pdbx_description
1 polymer ?
#
loop_
_entity_poly.entity_id
_entity_poly.type
_entity_poly.pdbx_seq_one_letter_code
_entity_poly.pdbx_strand_id
1 'polypeptide(L)' 'ADADMQMIEYTRAGKGRRLGLFVHHTDADREYAYDRNSHVGQLDKALDQADANGWIIVDMKKDWRQVFPEK' A
#
# COMPACT_ATOMS: atom_id res chain seq x y z
N ALA A 1 -4.95 2.36 1.77
CA ALA A 1 -5.96 1.66 2.60
C ALA A 1 -6.86 0.82 1.70
N ASP A 2 -7.71 -0.05 2.26
CA ASP A 2 -8.67 -0.84 1.47
C ASP A 2 -9.64 0.03 0.66
N ALA A 3 -9.90 1.27 1.08
CA ALA A 3 -10.72 2.24 0.34
C ALA A 3 -10.12 2.65 -1.02
N ASP A 4 -8.81 2.46 -1.22
CA ASP A 4 -8.11 2.76 -2.47
C ASP A 4 -8.18 1.61 -3.48
N MET A 5 -8.75 0.46 -3.07
CA MET A 5 -8.78 -0.76 -3.88
C MET A 5 -9.50 -0.55 -5.22
N GLN A 6 -10.70 0.04 -5.19
CA GLN A 6 -11.47 0.31 -6.40
C GLN A 6 -10.76 1.30 -7.33
N MET A 7 -9.98 2.24 -6.79
CA MET A 7 -9.18 3.16 -7.59
C MET A 7 -8.05 2.42 -8.32
N ILE A 8 -7.37 1.49 -7.66
CA ILE A 8 -6.30 0.68 -8.26
C ILE A 8 -6.88 -0.31 -9.28
N GLU A 9 -8.01 -0.96 -8.99
CA GLU A 9 -8.75 -1.80 -9.93
C GLU A 9 -9.11 -1.02 -11.20
N TYR A 10 -9.71 0.15 -11.05
CA TYR A 10 -10.06 1.01 -12.17
C TYR A 10 -8.84 1.41 -13.02
N THR A 11 -7.74 1.79 -12.36
CA THR A 11 -6.48 2.14 -13.03
C THR A 11 -5.89 0.98 -13.83
N ARG A 12 -6.05 -0.26 -13.34
CA ARG A 12 -5.52 -1.48 -13.95
C ARG A 12 -6.45 -2.11 -14.99
N ALA A 13 -7.73 -1.74 -15.02
CA ALA A 13 -8.72 -2.27 -15.97
C ALA A 13 -8.47 -1.84 -17.43
N GLY A 14 -7.71 -0.77 -17.65
CA GLY A 14 -7.38 -0.26 -18.99
C GLY A 14 -6.27 -1.06 -19.71
N LYS A 15 -6.27 -1.02 -21.05
CA LYS A 15 -5.19 -1.62 -21.86
C LYS A 15 -3.85 -0.87 -21.69
N GLY A 16 -2.75 -1.58 -21.91
CA GLY A 16 -1.38 -1.05 -21.88
C GLY A 16 -0.67 -1.22 -20.54
N ARG A 17 0.53 -0.65 -20.41
CA ARG A 17 1.32 -0.71 -19.17
C ARG A 17 0.67 0.17 -18.09
N ARG A 18 0.30 -0.43 -16.96
CA ARG A 18 -0.34 0.22 -15.81
C ARG A 18 0.31 -0.23 -14.52
N LEU A 19 0.47 0.70 -13.58
CA LEU A 19 1.01 0.44 -12.25
C LEU A 19 -0.13 0.50 -11.23
N GLY A 20 -0.20 -0.51 -10.38
CA GLY A 20 -1.02 -0.51 -9.17
C GLY A 20 -0.11 -0.86 -8.00
N LEU A 21 -0.08 0.00 -6.98
CA LEU A 21 0.83 -0.13 -5.85
C LEU A 21 0.14 0.35 -4.59
N PHE A 22 0.32 -0.39 -3.50
CA PHE A 22 -0.06 0.03 -2.15
C PHE A 22 1.18 0.19 -1.30
N VAL A 23 1.20 1.25 -0.49
CA VAL A 23 2.20 1.44 0.55
C VAL A 23 1.65 0.81 1.83
N HIS A 24 2.36 -0.18 2.35
CA HIS A 24 2.08 -0.81 3.63
C HIS A 24 2.92 -0.11 4.70
N HIS A 25 2.22 0.63 5.55
CA HIS A 25 2.79 1.37 6.68
C HIS A 25 3.16 0.40 7.80
N THR A 26 4.34 -0.21 7.70
CA THR A 26 4.88 -1.21 8.64
C THR A 26 5.86 -0.62 9.66
N ASP A 27 6.17 0.68 9.55
CA ASP A 27 7.24 1.31 10.30
C ASP A 27 6.71 2.23 11.41
N ALA A 28 6.55 1.68 12.61
CA ALA A 28 6.14 2.42 13.81
C ALA A 28 7.27 3.29 14.42
N ASP A 29 8.52 3.07 14.00
CA ASP A 29 9.68 3.74 14.59
C ASP A 29 9.97 5.07 13.86
N ARG A 30 9.82 5.06 12.53
CA ARG A 30 10.05 6.22 11.64
C ARG A 30 8.76 6.89 11.20
N GLU A 31 7.62 6.21 11.29
CA GLU A 31 6.28 6.70 10.95
C GLU A 31 5.23 5.99 11.85
N TYR A 32 3.97 5.94 11.44
CA TYR A 32 2.89 5.24 12.13
C TYR A 32 2.68 3.89 11.47
N ALA A 33 2.80 2.79 12.23
CA ALA A 33 2.36 1.50 11.72
C ALA A 33 0.84 1.40 11.83
N TYR A 34 0.16 1.39 10.68
CA TYR A 34 -1.26 1.04 10.60
C TYR A 34 -1.36 -0.43 10.24
N ASP A 35 -1.64 -1.27 11.23
CA ASP A 35 -1.86 -2.70 11.02
C ASP A 35 -3.34 -3.01 10.67
N ARG A 36 -3.64 -4.31 10.51
CA ARG A 36 -4.98 -4.83 10.23
C ARG A 36 -6.05 -4.44 11.27
N ASN A 37 -5.69 -3.86 12.42
CA ASN A 37 -6.62 -3.41 13.48
C ASN A 37 -6.77 -1.88 13.57
N SER A 38 -6.17 -1.10 12.67
CA SER A 38 -6.33 0.36 12.69
C SER A 38 -7.75 0.78 12.31
N HIS A 39 -8.37 1.62 13.15
CA HIS A 39 -9.70 2.21 12.88
C HIS A 39 -9.71 3.18 11.67
N VAL A 40 -8.53 3.62 11.22
CA VAL A 40 -8.35 4.49 10.05
C VAL A 40 -7.23 3.95 9.19
N GLY A 41 -7.45 3.81 7.88
CA GLY A 41 -6.40 3.41 6.94
C GLY A 41 -6.10 1.91 6.88
N GLN A 42 -6.97 1.05 7.43
CA GLN A 42 -6.85 -0.40 7.40
C GLN A 42 -6.53 -0.92 5.98
N LEU A 43 -5.48 -1.73 5.88
CA LEU A 43 -5.03 -2.37 4.66
C LEU A 43 -5.01 -3.88 4.92
N ASP A 44 -6.13 -4.55 4.64
CA ASP A 44 -6.33 -5.98 4.93
C ASP A 44 -6.76 -6.69 3.64
N LYS A 45 -7.91 -6.30 3.09
CA LYS A 45 -8.45 -6.90 1.85
C LYS A 45 -7.57 -6.60 0.64
N ALA A 46 -6.97 -5.43 0.59
CA ALA A 46 -6.06 -5.06 -0.50
C ALA A 46 -4.75 -5.86 -0.45
N LEU A 47 -4.27 -6.26 0.74
CA LEU A 47 -3.09 -7.13 0.87
C LEU A 47 -3.39 -8.53 0.31
N ASP A 48 -4.53 -9.11 0.69
CA ASP A 48 -4.91 -10.45 0.24
C ASP A 48 -5.17 -10.49 -1.28
N GLN A 49 -5.70 -9.40 -1.86
CA GLN A 49 -5.96 -9.29 -3.28
C GLN A 49 -4.76 -8.87 -4.13
N ALA A 50 -3.71 -8.30 -3.52
CA ALA A 50 -2.55 -7.83 -4.25
C ALA A 50 -1.84 -8.96 -4.99
N ASP A 51 -1.68 -10.12 -4.35
CA ASP A 51 -1.08 -11.30 -4.97
C ASP A 51 -1.90 -11.79 -6.17
N ALA A 52 -3.22 -11.85 -6.02
CA ALA A 52 -4.12 -12.31 -7.07
C ALA A 52 -4.19 -11.35 -8.28
N ASN A 53 -4.07 -10.04 -8.03
CA ASN A 53 -4.20 -9.00 -9.06
C ASN A 53 -2.85 -8.45 -9.57
N GLY A 54 -1.74 -8.97 -9.04
CA GLY A 54 -0.38 -8.53 -9.34
C GLY A 54 -0.15 -7.06 -8.99
N TRP A 55 -0.72 -6.60 -7.87
CA TRP A 55 -0.43 -5.28 -7.30
C TRP A 55 0.85 -5.32 -6.48
N ILE A 56 1.62 -4.24 -6.54
CA ILE A 56 2.87 -4.16 -5.77
C ILE A 56 2.54 -3.70 -4.36
N ILE A 57 3.03 -4.41 -3.35
CA ILE A 57 3.00 -3.96 -1.96
C ILE A 57 4.40 -3.49 -1.57
N VAL A 58 4.52 -2.24 -1.13
CA VAL A 58 5.77 -1.67 -0.63
C VAL A 58 5.73 -1.68 0.90
N ASP A 59 6.69 -2.33 1.53
CA ASP A 59 6.87 -2.38 2.99
C ASP A 59 7.74 -1.19 3.41
N MET A 60 7.13 -0.17 4.03
CA MET A 60 7.87 1.06 4.40
C MET A 60 9.10 0.76 5.27
N LYS A 61 9.00 -0.18 6.21
CA LYS A 61 10.10 -0.52 7.11
C LYS A 61 11.28 -1.14 6.38
N LYS A 62 11.02 -2.04 5.42
CA LYS A 62 12.06 -2.79 4.71
C LYS A 62 12.57 -2.09 3.45
N ASP A 63 11.70 -1.44 2.71
CA ASP A 63 11.99 -1.00 1.34
C ASP A 63 12.43 0.46 1.28
N TRP A 64 12.08 1.28 2.27
CA TRP A 64 12.45 2.69 2.28
C TRP A 64 13.66 2.97 3.14
N ARG A 65 14.68 3.57 2.52
CA ARG A 65 15.88 4.05 3.22
C ARG A 65 15.60 5.28 4.08
N GLN A 66 14.67 6.14 3.65
CA GLN A 66 14.30 7.40 4.29
C GLN A 66 12.80 7.65 4.10
N VAL A 67 12.12 8.10 5.17
CA VAL A 67 10.68 8.37 5.14
C VAL A 67 10.41 9.86 4.91
N PHE A 68 11.05 10.72 5.69
CA PHE A 68 10.88 12.19 5.61
C PHE A 68 12.16 12.86 5.09
N PRO A 69 12.05 13.97 4.35
CA PRO A 69 13.21 14.72 3.89
C PRO A 69 14.03 15.29 5.05
N GLU A 70 15.31 15.58 4.81
CA GLU A 70 16.12 16.36 5.75
C GLU A 70 15.56 17.78 5.87
N LYS A 71 15.70 18.39 7.05
CA LYS A 71 15.21 19.74 7.34
C LYS A 71 16.01 20.82 6.62
#